data_AF-H1SA06-F1
#
_entry.id   AF-H1SA06-F1
#
_cell.length_a   1.000
_cell.length_b   1.000
_cell.length_c   1.000
_cell.angle_alpha   90.00
_cell.angle_beta   90.00
_cell.angle_gamma   90.00
#
_symmetry.space_group_name_H-M   'P 1'
#
loop_
_entity.id
_entity.type
_entity.pdbx_description
1 polymer ?
#
loop_
_entity_poly.entity_id
_entity_poly.type
_entity_poly.pdbx_seq_one_letter_code
_entity_poly.pdbx_strand_id
1 'polypeptide(L)'
;MDRLLRTSAASVYALGDCAEVDGLVLPYVMPLMQAARALARTLAGAPTPLRYPAMPVVVKTPVLPAVVSPALAGAGSWEIESQAAAEEAGAGLRALFRDTQGGLTGFALLGKAVAEKGALAKQICDWLPAPAAPA
;
A
#
# COMPACT_ATOMS: atom_id res chain seq x y z
N MET A 1 0.49 1.84 17.72
CA MET A 1 -0.91 1.62 18.20
C MET A 1 -1.44 0.31 17.65
N ASP A 2 -2.47 -0.27 18.28
CA ASP A 2 -3.01 -1.57 17.87
C ASP A 2 -3.92 -1.45 16.63
N ARG A 3 -4.37 -2.60 16.11
CA ARG A 3 -5.25 -2.64 14.93
C ARG A 3 -6.68 -2.16 15.22
N LEU A 4 -7.04 -1.86 16.47
CA LEU A 4 -8.28 -1.16 16.82
C LEU A 4 -8.07 0.36 16.94
N LEU A 5 -6.89 0.84 16.54
CA LEU A 5 -6.49 2.25 16.53
C LEU A 5 -6.44 2.89 17.93
N ARG A 6 -6.31 2.06 18.97
CA ARG A 6 -6.18 2.52 20.36
C ARG A 6 -4.75 2.93 20.66
N THR A 7 -4.60 4.08 21.30
CA THR A 7 -3.32 4.50 21.87
C THR A 7 -3.07 3.77 23.20
N SER A 8 -1.96 4.08 23.88
CA SER A 8 -1.69 3.59 25.23
C SER A 8 -2.61 4.23 26.30
N ALA A 9 -3.20 5.39 26.02
CA ALA A 9 -4.15 6.05 26.91
C ALA A 9 -5.57 5.50 26.68
N ALA A 10 -6.26 5.20 27.78
CA ALA A 10 -7.63 4.68 27.72
C ALA A 10 -8.57 5.65 27.00
N SER A 11 -9.43 5.11 26.13
CA SER A 11 -10.40 5.87 25.33
C SER A 11 -9.81 6.93 24.38
N VAL A 12 -8.50 6.91 24.16
CA VAL A 12 -7.82 7.80 23.19
C VAL A 12 -7.40 6.98 21.97
N TYR A 13 -7.76 7.48 20.79
CA TYR A 13 -7.52 6.84 19.50
C TYR A 13 -6.72 7.77 18.58
N ALA A 14 -6.03 7.20 17.59
CA ALA A 14 -5.27 7.96 16.59
C ALA A 14 -5.46 7.36 15.19
N LEU A 15 -5.42 8.21 14.16
CA LEU A 15 -5.46 7.82 12.75
C LEU A 15 -4.78 8.90 11.89
N GLY A 16 -4.50 8.58 10.63
CA GLY A 16 -3.87 9.50 9.69
C GLY A 16 -2.36 9.59 9.91
N ASP A 17 -1.77 10.72 9.51
CA ASP A 17 -0.32 10.84 9.37
C ASP A 17 0.44 10.80 10.72
N CYS A 18 -0.25 11.01 11.85
CA CYS A 18 0.34 10.89 13.19
C CYS A 18 0.36 9.45 13.73
N ALA A 19 -0.23 8.49 13.00
CA ALA A 19 -0.49 7.15 13.50
C ALA A 19 0.48 6.11 12.90
N GLU A 20 1.24 5.45 13.78
CA GLU A 20 1.93 4.19 13.49
C GLU A 20 1.06 2.99 13.93
N VAL A 21 0.43 2.30 12.97
CA VAL A 21 -0.48 1.18 13.26
C VAL A 21 0.20 -0.14 12.96
N ASP A 22 0.33 -1.00 13.96
CA ASP A 22 1.01 -2.31 13.83
C ASP A 22 2.40 -2.22 13.18
N GLY A 23 3.20 -1.22 13.57
CA GLY A 23 4.53 -0.96 13.02
C GLY A 23 4.54 -0.24 11.67
N LEU A 24 3.38 0.10 11.10
CA LEU A 24 3.27 0.77 9.79
C LEU A 24 2.98 2.26 9.95
N VAL A 25 3.86 3.10 9.40
CA VAL A 25 3.65 4.54 9.19
C VAL A 25 3.35 4.78 7.71
N LEU A 26 2.09 5.09 7.39
CA LEU A 26 1.61 5.24 6.01
C LEU A 26 0.90 6.60 5.82
N PRO A 27 1.64 7.71 5.65
CA PRO A 27 1.10 9.07 5.60
C PRO A 27 0.46 9.38 4.23
N TYR A 28 -0.57 8.62 3.89
CA TYR A 28 -1.29 8.71 2.62
C TYR A 28 -2.80 8.58 2.84
N VAL A 29 -3.56 9.14 1.89
CA VAL A 29 -5.02 9.22 1.98
C VAL A 29 -5.69 7.84 2.06
N MET A 30 -5.24 6.84 1.28
CA MET A 30 -5.89 5.52 1.28
C MET A 30 -5.79 4.80 2.66
N PRO A 31 -4.60 4.68 3.29
CA PRO A 31 -4.48 4.19 4.66
C PRO A 31 -5.36 4.94 5.65
N LEU A 32 -5.37 6.28 5.62
CA LEU A 32 -6.22 7.10 6.48
C LEU A 32 -7.69 6.72 6.31
N MET A 33 -8.18 6.59 5.07
CA MET A 33 -9.57 6.25 4.81
C MET A 33 -9.95 4.84 5.30
N GLN A 34 -9.02 3.88 5.25
CA GLN A 34 -9.24 2.55 5.84
C GLN A 34 -9.30 2.61 7.37
N ALA A 35 -8.38 3.35 7.99
CA ALA A 35 -8.35 3.56 9.43
C ALA A 35 -9.63 4.23 9.92
N ALA A 36 -10.08 5.30 9.26
CA ALA A 36 -11.30 6.02 9.61
C ALA A 36 -12.55 5.12 9.59
N ARG A 37 -12.70 4.27 8.57
CA ARG A 37 -13.84 3.34 8.48
C ARG A 37 -13.82 2.28 9.59
N ALA A 38 -12.64 1.69 9.86
CA ALA A 38 -12.50 0.69 10.92
C ALA A 38 -12.76 1.30 12.31
N LEU A 39 -12.21 2.49 12.56
CA LEU A 39 -12.43 3.22 13.81
C LEU A 39 -13.90 3.58 14.00
N ALA A 40 -14.56 4.10 12.97
CA ALA A 40 -15.98 4.48 13.06
C ALA A 40 -16.85 3.30 13.52
N ARG A 41 -16.64 2.09 13.00
CA ARG A 41 -17.36 0.90 13.47
C ARG A 41 -17.01 0.52 14.90
N THR A 42 -15.73 0.61 15.26
CA THR A 42 -15.26 0.33 16.62
C THR A 42 -15.91 1.26 17.63
N LEU A 43 -15.96 2.56 17.34
CA LEU A 43 -16.64 3.57 18.17
C LEU A 43 -18.16 3.40 18.21
N ALA A 44 -18.75 2.82 17.17
CA ALA A 44 -20.17 2.47 17.11
C ALA A 44 -20.52 1.14 17.80
N GLY A 45 -19.60 0.55 18.56
CA GLY A 45 -19.84 -0.68 19.34
C GLY A 45 -19.55 -1.99 18.60
N ALA A 46 -18.96 -1.93 17.40
CA ALA A 46 -18.55 -3.11 16.63
C ALA A 46 -17.02 -3.12 16.45
N PRO A 47 -16.24 -3.66 17.42
CA PRO A 47 -14.78 -3.75 17.34
C PRO A 47 -14.33 -4.30 15.98
N THR A 48 -13.67 -3.47 15.19
CA THR A 48 -13.29 -3.78 13.82
C THR A 48 -11.78 -3.60 13.68
N PRO A 49 -11.01 -4.70 13.67
CA PRO A 49 -9.59 -4.63 13.38
C PRO A 49 -9.34 -4.05 11.99
N LEU A 50 -8.37 -3.16 11.92
CA LEU A 50 -7.94 -2.53 10.68
C LEU A 50 -7.26 -3.54 9.76
N ARG A 51 -7.63 -3.44 8.48
CA ARG A 51 -7.01 -4.13 7.36
C ARG A 51 -6.51 -3.10 6.37
N TYR A 52 -5.27 -3.26 5.91
CA TYR A 52 -4.70 -2.47 4.82
C TYR A 52 -4.51 -3.36 3.60
N PRO A 53 -5.31 -3.18 2.53
CA PRO A 53 -4.98 -3.81 1.26
C PRO A 53 -3.71 -3.19 0.67
N ALA A 54 -3.18 -3.76 -0.42
CA ALA A 54 -2.19 -3.06 -1.22
C ALA A 54 -2.75 -1.72 -1.71
N MET A 55 -2.06 -0.62 -1.41
CA MET A 55 -2.54 0.75 -1.65
C MET A 55 -1.45 1.58 -2.37
N PRO A 56 -1.20 1.32 -3.67
CA PRO A 56 -0.14 2.02 -4.40
C PRO A 56 -0.31 3.55 -4.36
N VAL A 57 0.80 4.25 -4.13
CA VAL A 57 0.86 5.70 -4.05
C VAL A 57 1.02 6.28 -5.45
N VAL A 58 0.12 7.17 -5.83
CA VAL A 58 0.19 7.92 -7.09
C VAL A 58 0.88 9.26 -6.84
N VAL A 59 2.01 9.49 -7.52
CA VAL A 59 2.76 10.75 -7.46
C VAL A 59 2.29 11.64 -8.62
N LYS A 60 1.87 12.86 -8.29
CA LYS A 60 1.30 13.82 -9.25
C LYS A 60 2.40 14.62 -9.95
N THR A 61 3.19 13.94 -10.77
CA THR A 61 4.24 14.53 -11.63
C THR A 61 3.77 14.46 -13.09
N PRO A 62 3.03 15.45 -13.64
CA PRO A 62 2.35 15.30 -14.93
C PRO A 62 3.27 15.02 -16.12
N VAL A 63 4.52 15.52 -16.08
CA VAL A 63 5.53 15.31 -17.14
C VAL A 63 6.00 13.86 -17.19
N LEU A 64 6.11 13.21 -16.03
CA LEU A 64 6.47 11.80 -15.90
C LEU A 64 5.67 11.21 -14.74
N PRO A 65 4.42 10.75 -14.99
CA PRO A 65 3.59 10.20 -13.94
C PRO A 65 4.27 9.01 -13.28
N ALA A 66 4.13 8.87 -11.96
CA ALA A 66 4.72 7.77 -11.22
C ALA A 66 3.71 7.12 -10.28
N VAL A 67 3.79 5.80 -10.15
CA VAL A 67 3.01 5.02 -9.18
C VAL A 67 3.94 4.03 -8.50
N VAL A 68 3.91 4.00 -7.16
CA VAL A 68 4.76 3.12 -6.36
C VAL A 68 3.92 2.31 -5.38
N SER A 69 4.09 1.00 -5.39
CA SER A 69 3.66 0.11 -4.31
C SER A 69 4.91 -0.40 -3.60
N PRO A 70 5.19 0.02 -2.36
CA PRO A 70 6.38 -0.43 -1.65
C PRO A 70 6.31 -1.94 -1.37
N ALA A 71 7.47 -2.58 -1.35
CA ALA A 71 7.65 -3.90 -0.75
C ALA A 71 7.88 -3.71 0.75
N LEU A 72 6.83 -3.92 1.56
CA LEU A 72 6.84 -3.55 2.99
C LEU A 72 7.71 -4.44 3.87
N ALA A 73 8.02 -5.66 3.44
CA ALA A 73 8.90 -6.57 4.15
C ALA A 73 9.41 -7.69 3.24
N GLY A 74 10.52 -8.30 3.64
CA GLY A 74 11.05 -9.51 3.02
C GLY A 74 12.25 -9.28 2.11
N ALA A 75 13.04 -10.34 1.93
CA ALA A 75 14.10 -10.38 0.94
C ALA A 75 13.52 -10.59 -0.47
N GLY A 76 14.18 -10.00 -1.47
CA GLY A 76 13.74 -10.05 -2.85
C GLY A 76 14.66 -9.28 -3.78
N SER A 77 14.28 -9.17 -5.04
CA SER A 77 15.03 -8.46 -6.06
C SER A 77 14.12 -7.60 -6.94
N TRP A 78 14.71 -6.54 -7.50
CA TRP A 78 14.06 -5.68 -8.48
C TRP A 78 14.36 -6.18 -9.90
N GLU A 79 13.30 -6.43 -10.67
CA GLU A 79 13.34 -6.66 -12.11
C GLU A 79 12.94 -5.35 -12.79
N ILE A 80 13.85 -4.76 -13.58
CA ILE A 80 13.63 -3.46 -14.22
C ILE A 80 13.53 -3.67 -15.74
N GLU A 81 12.40 -3.30 -16.30
CA GLU A 81 12.12 -3.33 -17.72
C GLU A 81 11.86 -1.91 -18.22
N SER A 82 12.72 -1.45 -19.13
CA SER A 82 12.48 -0.21 -19.86
C SER A 82 11.58 -0.50 -21.06
N GLN A 83 10.39 0.10 -21.07
CA GLN A 83 9.55 0.12 -22.27
C GLN A 83 10.10 1.21 -23.19
N ALA A 84 11.12 0.86 -23.97
CA ALA A 84 11.66 1.74 -25.00
C ALA A 84 10.55 2.02 -26.02
N ALA A 85 10.32 3.30 -26.29
CA ALA A 85 9.42 3.72 -27.34
C ALA A 85 10.03 3.34 -28.70
N ALA A 86 9.50 2.31 -29.35
CA ALA A 86 9.54 2.25 -30.80
C ALA A 86 8.71 3.44 -31.31
N GLU A 87 9.41 4.54 -31.65
CA GLU A 87 8.95 5.68 -32.45
C GLU A 87 7.75 6.52 -31.96
N GLU A 88 7.02 6.11 -30.93
CA GLU A 88 5.91 6.88 -30.36
C GLU A 88 6.29 7.62 -29.08
N ALA A 89 5.93 8.91 -28.99
CA ALA A 89 6.11 9.73 -27.80
C ALA A 89 5.62 9.01 -26.52
N GLY A 90 6.55 8.75 -25.61
CA GLY A 90 6.33 8.31 -24.22
C GLY A 90 6.96 6.96 -23.91
N ALA A 91 8.20 7.00 -23.42
CA ALA A 91 8.84 5.85 -22.78
C ALA A 91 8.21 5.57 -21.40
N GLY A 92 8.17 4.30 -21.02
CA GLY A 92 7.74 3.85 -19.69
C GLY A 92 8.85 3.08 -18.98
N LEU A 93 8.81 3.06 -17.66
CA LEU A 93 9.65 2.16 -16.87
C LEU A 93 8.77 1.34 -15.96
N ARG A 94 9.00 0.03 -15.97
CA ARG A 94 8.33 -0.95 -15.12
C ARG A 94 9.39 -1.62 -14.26
N ALA A 95 9.33 -1.39 -12.96
CA ALA A 95 10.15 -2.08 -11.98
C ALA A 95 9.26 -2.92 -11.08
N LEU A 96 9.53 -4.21 -10.99
CA LEU A 96 8.79 -5.15 -10.16
C LEU A 96 9.71 -5.67 -9.05
N PHE A 97 9.21 -5.70 -7.82
CA PHE A 97 9.91 -6.33 -6.71
C PHE A 97 9.30 -7.70 -6.44
N ARG A 98 10.11 -8.73 -6.57
CA ARG A 98 9.73 -10.11 -6.30
C ARG A 98 10.41 -10.63 -5.06
N ASP A 99 9.66 -11.33 -4.22
CA ASP A 99 10.22 -12.05 -3.08
C ASP A 99 11.03 -13.28 -3.53
N THR A 100 11.62 -14.00 -2.56
CA THR A 100 12.40 -15.22 -2.82
C THR A 100 11.61 -16.38 -3.41
N GLN A 101 10.27 -16.31 -3.39
CA GLN A 101 9.37 -17.30 -4.01
C GLN A 101 8.87 -16.84 -5.39
N GLY A 102 9.34 -15.69 -5.88
CA GLY A 102 8.92 -15.09 -7.16
C GLY A 102 7.59 -14.32 -7.09
N GLY A 103 7.00 -14.21 -5.91
CA GLY A 103 5.75 -13.47 -5.67
C GLY A 103 5.96 -11.97 -5.81
N LEU A 104 5.05 -11.29 -6.51
CA LEU A 104 5.09 -9.82 -6.63
C LEU A 104 4.66 -9.18 -5.31
N THR A 105 5.56 -8.44 -4.67
CA THR A 105 5.27 -7.78 -3.38
C THR A 105 5.42 -6.25 -3.45
N GLY A 106 6.00 -5.71 -4.52
CA GLY A 106 6.08 -4.28 -4.77
C GLY A 106 6.29 -3.95 -6.25
N PHE A 107 6.08 -2.69 -6.62
CA PHE A 107 6.38 -2.19 -7.95
C PHE A 107 6.65 -0.68 -7.96
N ALA A 108 7.37 -0.20 -8.97
CA ALA A 108 7.46 1.20 -9.34
C ALA A 108 7.22 1.35 -10.85
N LEU A 109 6.29 2.22 -11.22
CA LEU A 109 5.87 2.47 -12.60
C LEU A 109 6.07 3.93 -12.94
N LEU A 110 6.66 4.21 -14.11
CA LEU A 110 6.86 5.56 -14.64
C LEU A 110 6.29 5.68 -16.05
N GLY A 111 5.82 6.88 -16.41
CA GLY A 111 5.35 7.18 -17.76
C GLY A 111 4.14 6.35 -18.14
N LYS A 112 4.13 5.76 -19.35
CA LYS A 112 3.00 4.94 -19.84
C LYS A 112 2.72 3.70 -18.96
N ALA A 113 3.73 3.17 -18.29
CA ALA A 113 3.61 1.97 -17.45
C ALA A 113 2.63 2.15 -16.27
N VAL A 114 2.31 3.40 -15.86
CA VAL A 114 1.34 3.67 -14.77
C VAL A 114 -0.06 3.10 -15.04
N ALA A 115 -0.39 2.82 -16.31
CA ALA A 115 -1.64 2.15 -16.70
C ALA A 115 -1.76 0.74 -16.11
N GLU A 116 -0.64 0.05 -15.84
CA GLU A 116 -0.60 -1.31 -15.30
C GLU A 116 -0.92 -1.40 -13.80
N LYS A 117 -0.97 -0.26 -13.09
CA LYS A 117 -1.08 -0.21 -11.62
C LYS A 117 -2.22 -1.06 -11.07
N GLY A 118 -3.37 -1.08 -11.74
CA GLY A 118 -4.55 -1.81 -11.28
C GLY A 118 -4.41 -3.32 -11.41
N ALA A 119 -3.72 -3.79 -12.46
CA ALA A 119 -3.45 -5.21 -12.66
C ALA A 119 -2.37 -5.72 -11.71
N LEU A 120 -1.31 -4.93 -11.47
CA LEU A 120 -0.24 -5.29 -10.53
C LEU A 120 -0.70 -5.23 -9.08
N ALA A 121 -1.47 -4.21 -8.68
CA ALA A 121 -1.95 -4.09 -7.30
C ALA A 121 -2.81 -5.27 -6.85
N LYS A 122 -3.55 -5.91 -7.76
CA LYS A 122 -4.36 -7.11 -7.47
C LYS A 122 -3.52 -8.36 -7.19
N GLN A 123 -2.25 -8.37 -7.59
CA GLN A 123 -1.33 -9.49 -7.36
C GLN A 123 -0.61 -9.38 -6.01
N ILE A 124 -0.62 -8.20 -5.39
CA ILE A 124 0.04 -7.95 -4.12
C ILE A 124 -0.94 -8.27 -2.99
N CYS A 125 -0.47 -9.06 -2.02
CA CYS A 125 -1.21 -9.36 -0.80
C CYS A 125 -1.51 -8.11 0.02
N ASP A 126 -2.41 -8.23 0.99
CA ASP A 126 -2.67 -7.15 1.93
C ASP A 126 -1.41 -6.78 2.71
N TRP A 127 -1.15 -5.48 2.80
CA TRP A 127 -0.09 -4.90 3.61
C TRP A 127 -0.30 -5.16 5.10
N LEU A 128 -1.57 -5.18 5.52
CA LEU A 128 -1.99 -5.56 6.85
C LEU A 128 -3.23 -6.45 6.70
N PRO A 129 -3.06 -7.79 6.66
CA PRO A 129 -4.19 -8.70 6.53
C PRO A 129 -5.09 -8.63 7.78
N ALA A 130 -6.31 -9.17 7.70
CA ALA A 130 -7.14 -9.33 8.88
C ALA A 130 -6.40 -10.17 9.94
N PRO A 131 -6.54 -9.87 11.25
CA PRO A 131 -5.98 -10.73 12.28
C PRO A 131 -6.55 -12.15 12.13
N ALA A 132 -5.71 -13.15 12.35
CA ALA A 132 -6.18 -14.54 12.39
C ALA A 132 -7.26 -14.67 13.48
N ALA A 133 -8.30 -15.46 13.21
CA ALA A 133 -9.30 -15.79 14.22
C ALA A 133 -8.59 -16.44 15.42
N PRO A 134 -8.98 -16.14 16.67
CA PRO A 134 -8.43 -16.83 17.81
C PRO A 134 -8.74 -18.33 17.68
N ALA A 135 -7.72 -19.16 17.95
CA ALA A 135 -7.83 -20.62 18.00
C ALA A 135 -8.72 -21.08 19.17
#